data_AF-A0A9E2R811-F1
#
_entry.id   AF-A0A9E2R811-F1
#
_cell.length_a   1.000
_cell.length_b   1.000
_cell.length_c   1.000
_cell.angle_alpha   90.00
_cell.angle_beta   90.00
_cell.angle_gamma   90.00
#
_symmetry.space_group_name_H-M   'P 1'
#
loop_
_entity.id
_entity.type
_entity.pdbx_description
1 polymer ?
#
loop_
_entity_poly.entity_id
_entity_poly.type
_entity_poly.pdbx_seq_one_letter_code
_entity_poly.pdbx_strand_id
1 'polypeptide(L)'
;LLQQVEKGHDAVLIIDEAQDLTNELLEQVRLLSNLETDDRKLLQIVLLGQPEFRDRLNDHRLRQLRQRITVRYHLRPLKRWEVGQYIQHRLQVSGAQGAPYFTEGALWRIHRYSAGVPRLVNSVCDKCLLAGYVQQRERIDYAMVGLAIRELEGKIDV
;
A
#
# COMPACT_ATOMS: atom_id res chain seq x y z
N LEU A 1 -21.00 -17.89 9.98
CA LEU A 1 -20.34 -17.07 11.02
C LEU A 1 -20.34 -17.81 12.36
N LEU A 2 -21.50 -18.16 12.93
CA LEU A 2 -21.58 -18.93 14.19
C LEU A 2 -20.76 -20.23 14.19
N GLN A 3 -20.83 -21.05 13.13
CA GLN A 3 -20.00 -22.25 13.00
C GLN A 3 -18.48 -21.98 12.96
N GLN A 4 -18.03 -20.81 12.46
CA GLN A 4 -16.61 -20.46 12.44
C GLN A 4 -16.15 -20.03 13.82
N VAL A 5 -17.00 -19.25 14.47
CA VAL A 5 -16.89 -18.78 15.85
C VAL A 5 -16.84 -19.97 16.82
N GLU A 6 -17.69 -20.99 16.66
CA GLU A 6 -17.64 -22.26 17.40
C GLU A 6 -16.33 -23.04 17.19
N LYS A 7 -15.72 -22.93 15.99
CA LYS A 7 -14.41 -23.51 15.68
C LYS A 7 -13.23 -22.65 16.16
N GLY A 8 -13.49 -21.52 16.82
CA GLY A 8 -12.47 -20.60 17.30
C GLY A 8 -11.85 -19.71 16.22
N HIS A 9 -12.45 -19.61 15.04
CA HIS A 9 -11.97 -18.75 13.96
C HIS A 9 -12.66 -17.39 13.98
N ASP A 10 -11.86 -16.34 13.79
CA ASP A 10 -12.36 -14.99 13.55
C ASP A 10 -12.73 -14.81 12.08
N ALA A 11 -13.93 -14.29 11.81
CA ALA A 11 -14.35 -13.94 10.46
C ALA A 11 -14.01 -12.47 10.17
N VAL A 12 -13.26 -12.23 9.08
CA VAL A 12 -12.87 -10.89 8.65
C VAL A 12 -13.46 -10.60 7.27
N LEU A 13 -14.18 -9.47 7.15
CA LEU A 13 -14.62 -8.88 5.89
C LEU A 13 -13.69 -7.71 5.54
N ILE A 14 -12.93 -7.85 4.46
CA ILE A 14 -12.10 -6.78 3.91
C ILE A 14 -12.80 -6.21 2.70
N ILE A 15 -13.03 -4.89 2.70
CA ILE A 15 -13.59 -4.17 1.57
C ILE A 15 -12.53 -3.18 1.10
N ASP A 16 -12.01 -3.42 -0.10
CA ASP A 16 -11.11 -2.51 -0.78
C ASP A 16 -11.88 -1.48 -1.61
N GLU A 17 -11.24 -0.34 -1.90
CA GLU A 17 -11.83 0.78 -2.64
C GLU A 17 -13.19 1.27 -2.08
N ALA A 18 -13.30 1.34 -0.75
CA ALA A 18 -14.54 1.65 -0.04
C ALA A 18 -15.13 3.03 -0.40
N GLN A 19 -14.36 3.94 -1.02
CA GLN A 19 -14.89 5.19 -1.58
C GLN A 19 -15.93 4.96 -2.68
N ASP A 20 -15.88 3.83 -3.38
CA ASP A 20 -16.78 3.51 -4.50
C ASP A 20 -18.12 2.93 -4.02
N LEU A 21 -18.21 2.50 -2.76
CA LEU A 21 -19.48 2.03 -2.19
C LEU A 21 -20.51 3.16 -2.18
N THR A 22 -21.75 2.86 -2.53
CA THR A 22 -22.85 3.82 -2.37
C THR A 22 -23.20 4.02 -0.89
N ASN A 23 -23.96 5.07 -0.56
CA ASN A 23 -24.39 5.30 0.82
C ASN A 23 -25.28 4.15 1.33
N GLU A 24 -26.10 3.58 0.46
CA GLU A 24 -26.97 2.45 0.78
C GLU A 24 -26.15 1.20 1.14
N LEU A 25 -25.07 0.94 0.41
CA LEU A 25 -24.16 -0.17 0.73
C LEU A 25 -23.39 0.06 2.04
N LEU A 26 -22.96 1.30 2.31
CA LEU A 26 -22.34 1.65 3.59
C LEU A 26 -23.30 1.46 4.78
N GLU A 27 -24.60 1.69 4.58
CA GLU A 27 -25.61 1.36 5.59
C GLU A 27 -25.75 -0.16 5.79
N GLN A 28 -25.64 -0.97 4.73
CA GLN A 28 -25.58 -2.43 4.90
C GLN A 28 -24.34 -2.86 5.69
N VAL A 29 -23.18 -2.26 5.41
CA VAL A 29 -21.95 -2.50 6.18
C VAL A 29 -22.15 -2.14 7.65
N ARG A 30 -22.85 -1.02 7.95
CA ARG A 30 -23.20 -0.65 9.32
C ARG A 30 -24.04 -1.72 9.99
N LEU A 31 -25.06 -2.26 9.32
CA LEU A 31 -25.90 -3.33 9.86
C LEU A 31 -25.09 -4.59 10.16
N LEU A 32 -24.19 -4.99 9.26
CA LEU A 32 -23.30 -6.13 9.46
C LEU A 32 -22.34 -5.95 10.64
N SER A 33 -21.89 -4.72 10.91
CA SER A 33 -21.00 -4.42 12.07
C SER A 33 -21.67 -4.67 13.43
N ASN A 34 -23.00 -4.78 13.47
CA ASN A 34 -23.75 -5.13 14.67
C ASN A 34 -23.85 -6.65 14.90
N LEU A 35 -23.31 -7.50 14.01
CA LEU A 35 -23.33 -8.95 14.22
C LEU A 35 -22.40 -9.31 15.38
N GLU A 36 -23.00 -9.57 16.53
CA GLU A 36 -22.34 -9.95 17.77
C GLU A 36 -23.16 -11.01 18.51
N THR A 37 -22.46 -11.85 19.25
CA THR A 37 -23.01 -12.66 20.35
C THR A 37 -22.81 -11.92 21.66
N ASP A 38 -23.46 -12.36 22.74
CA ASP A 38 -23.31 -11.76 24.07
C ASP A 38 -21.85 -11.63 24.50
N ASP A 39 -20.98 -12.51 23.99
CA ASP A 39 -19.59 -12.63 24.44
C ASP A 39 -18.55 -12.07 23.44
N ARG A 40 -18.92 -11.88 22.16
CA ARG A 40 -17.96 -11.48 21.10
C ARG A 40 -18.59 -11.00 19.80
N LYS A 41 -17.85 -10.17 19.05
CA LYS A 41 -18.15 -9.80 17.66
C LYS A 41 -18.06 -11.02 16.75
N LEU A 42 -19.05 -11.20 15.87
CA LEU A 42 -19.10 -12.30 14.91
C LEU A 42 -18.40 -11.97 13.58
N LEU A 43 -18.15 -10.69 13.32
CA LEU A 43 -17.55 -10.21 12.08
C LEU A 43 -16.67 -8.99 12.36
N GLN A 44 -15.39 -9.08 11.99
CA GLN A 44 -14.48 -7.95 11.94
C GLN A 44 -14.51 -7.35 10.54
N ILE A 45 -14.65 -6.04 10.43
CA ILE A 45 -14.72 -5.34 9.13
C ILE A 45 -13.52 -4.41 8.98
N VAL A 46 -12.81 -4.52 7.86
CA VAL A 46 -11.72 -3.64 7.47
C VAL A 46 -12.12 -2.92 6.19
N LEU A 47 -12.19 -1.59 6.25
CA LEU A 47 -12.47 -0.74 5.09
C LEU A 47 -11.17 -0.07 4.64
N LEU A 48 -10.78 -0.33 3.39
CA LEU A 48 -9.65 0.31 2.73
C LEU A 48 -10.19 1.24 1.66
N GLY A 49 -9.55 2.39 1.45
CA GLY A 49 -9.99 3.34 0.44
C GLY A 49 -9.13 4.58 0.40
N GLN A 50 -9.45 5.45 -0.55
CA GLN A 50 -8.72 6.68 -0.80
C GLN A 50 -9.05 7.79 0.23
N PRO A 51 -8.22 8.85 0.36
CA PRO A 51 -8.42 9.90 1.36
C PRO A 51 -9.82 10.55 1.32
N GLU A 52 -10.47 10.63 0.17
CA GLU A 52 -11.81 11.16 -0.03
C GLU A 52 -12.86 10.38 0.78
N PHE A 53 -12.65 9.08 0.98
CA PHE A 53 -13.54 8.25 1.81
C PHE A 53 -13.58 8.74 3.26
N ARG A 54 -12.44 9.19 3.79
CA ARG A 54 -12.36 9.73 5.15
C ARG A 54 -13.24 10.96 5.30
N ASP A 55 -13.23 11.82 4.30
CA ASP A 55 -13.98 13.07 4.33
C ASP A 55 -15.48 12.78 4.17
N ARG A 56 -15.84 11.87 3.26
CA ARG A 56 -17.20 11.36 3.11
C ARG A 56 -17.75 10.69 4.37
N LEU A 57 -16.93 9.93 5.12
CA LEU A 57 -17.34 9.34 6.40
C LEU A 57 -17.74 10.40 7.45
N ASN A 58 -17.34 11.67 7.28
CA ASN A 58 -17.76 12.75 8.17
C ASN A 58 -19.14 13.33 7.83
N ASP A 59 -19.75 12.92 6.73
CA ASP A 59 -21.12 13.31 6.40
C ASP A 59 -22.11 12.85 7.47
N HIS A 60 -23.10 13.70 7.72
CA HIS A 60 -24.16 13.43 8.69
C HIS A 60 -24.90 12.11 8.42
N ARG A 61 -25.06 11.75 7.14
CA ARG A 61 -25.72 10.51 6.71
C ARG A 61 -24.97 9.26 7.18
N LEU A 62 -23.64 9.31 7.26
CA LEU A 62 -22.78 8.17 7.64
C LEU A 62 -22.35 8.24 9.11
N ARG A 63 -22.92 9.15 9.92
CA ARG A 63 -22.55 9.36 11.32
C ARG A 63 -22.59 8.05 12.13
N GLN A 64 -23.60 7.21 11.91
CA GLN A 64 -23.77 5.97 12.65
C GLN A 64 -22.69 4.95 12.29
N LEU A 65 -22.36 4.78 11.00
CA LEU A 65 -21.24 3.94 10.57
C LEU A 65 -19.92 4.47 11.13
N ARG A 66 -19.69 5.78 11.05
CA ARG A 66 -18.48 6.43 11.59
C ARG A 66 -18.25 6.12 13.07
N GLN A 67 -19.30 6.12 13.88
CA GLN A 67 -19.22 5.82 15.32
C GLN A 67 -18.84 4.37 15.63
N ARG A 68 -19.03 3.44 14.68
CA ARG A 68 -18.64 2.03 14.80
C ARG A 68 -17.18 1.76 14.39
N ILE A 69 -16.51 2.74 13.77
CA ILE A 69 -15.11 2.59 13.35
C ILE A 69 -14.20 2.88 14.54
N THR A 70 -13.73 1.82 15.21
CA THR A 70 -12.87 1.92 16.39
C THR A 70 -11.43 2.32 16.05
N VAL A 71 -10.93 1.87 14.90
CA VAL A 71 -9.54 2.11 14.48
C VAL A 71 -9.53 2.82 13.14
N ARG A 72 -8.75 3.90 13.08
CA ARG A 72 -8.53 4.69 11.87
C ARG A 72 -7.03 4.84 11.67
N TYR A 73 -6.55 4.44 10.51
CA TYR A 73 -5.15 4.58 10.16
C TYR A 73 -5.01 5.17 8.76
N HIS A 74 -4.07 6.10 8.61
CA HIS A 74 -3.73 6.68 7.33
C HIS A 74 -2.30 6.24 6.97
N LEU A 75 -2.19 5.44 5.91
CA LEU A 75 -0.91 5.00 5.38
C LEU A 75 -0.19 6.20 4.77
N ARG A 76 0.92 6.60 5.40
CA ARG A 76 1.81 7.64 4.88
C ARG A 76 2.83 7.05 3.92
N PRO A 77 3.34 7.84 2.96
CA PRO A 77 4.49 7.44 2.15
C PRO A 77 5.68 7.05 3.03
N LEU A 78 6.54 6.18 2.50
CA LEU A 78 7.74 5.71 3.18
C LEU A 78 8.73 6.86 3.35
N LYS A 79 9.35 6.95 4.53
CA LYS A 79 10.50 7.83 4.77
C LYS A 79 11.70 7.34 3.96
N ARG A 80 12.68 8.23 3.76
CA ARG A 80 13.93 7.92 3.05
C ARG A 80 14.60 6.62 3.51
N TRP A 81 14.70 6.39 4.81
CA TRP A 81 15.34 5.17 5.34
C TRP A 81 14.45 3.93 5.15
N GLU A 82 13.12 4.09 5.21
CA GLU A 82 12.15 3.02 4.95
C GLU A 82 12.16 2.61 3.46
N VAL A 83 12.44 3.53 2.53
CA VAL A 83 12.59 3.19 1.10
C VAL A 83 13.77 2.22 0.88
N GLY A 84 14.90 2.45 1.53
CA GLY A 84 16.05 1.53 1.44
C GLY A 84 15.70 0.13 1.97
N GLN A 85 15.06 0.07 3.14
CA GLN A 85 14.61 -1.20 3.73
C GLN A 85 13.55 -1.89 2.88
N TYR A 86 12.63 -1.14 2.30
CA TYR A 86 11.59 -1.65 1.41
C TYR A 86 12.19 -2.29 0.16
N ILE A 87 13.11 -1.60 -0.52
CA ILE A 87 13.80 -2.13 -1.71
C ILE A 87 14.59 -3.39 -1.33
N GLN A 88 15.36 -3.34 -0.24
CA GLN A 88 16.16 -4.48 0.22
C GLN A 88 15.29 -5.70 0.54
N HIS A 89 14.17 -5.50 1.23
CA HIS A 89 13.23 -6.56 1.57
C HIS A 89 12.62 -7.17 0.30
N ARG A 90 12.19 -6.35 -0.66
CA ARG A 90 11.64 -6.83 -1.94
C ARG A 90 12.65 -7.66 -2.73
N LEU A 91 13.91 -7.23 -2.76
CA LEU A 91 15.00 -7.98 -3.40
C LEU A 91 15.21 -9.34 -2.72
N GLN A 92 15.24 -9.38 -1.38
CA GLN A 92 15.38 -10.62 -0.61
C GLN A 92 14.22 -11.59 -0.87
N VAL A 93 12.97 -11.10 -0.90
CA VAL A 93 11.79 -11.92 -1.22
C VAL A 93 11.87 -12.50 -2.64
N SER A 94 12.50 -11.79 -3.58
CA SER A 94 12.79 -12.32 -4.92
C SER A 94 14.00 -13.27 -5.01
N GLY A 95 14.67 -13.57 -3.88
CA GLY A 95 15.81 -14.50 -3.82
C GLY A 95 17.18 -13.86 -4.04
N ALA A 96 17.27 -12.53 -4.07
CA ALA A 96 18.56 -11.83 -4.21
C ALA A 96 19.45 -12.07 -2.98
N GLN A 97 20.71 -12.44 -3.22
CA GLN A 97 21.72 -12.67 -2.19
C GLN A 97 22.82 -11.60 -2.26
N GLY A 98 22.46 -10.37 -1.91
CA GLY A 98 23.39 -9.22 -1.90
C GLY A 98 23.59 -8.53 -3.25
N ALA A 99 23.12 -9.11 -4.35
CA ALA A 99 23.09 -8.50 -5.68
C ALA A 99 21.74 -8.77 -6.38
N PRO A 100 21.23 -7.82 -7.19
CA PRO A 100 21.74 -6.46 -7.39
C PRO A 100 21.55 -5.59 -6.13
N TYR A 101 22.33 -4.50 -6.00
CA TYR A 101 22.24 -3.58 -4.86
C TYR A 101 22.19 -2.11 -5.28
N PHE A 102 21.50 -1.31 -4.49
CA PHE A 102 21.33 0.12 -4.71
C PHE A 102 22.29 0.90 -3.81
N THR A 103 23.05 1.82 -4.41
CA THR A 103 23.91 2.73 -3.63
C THR A 103 23.07 3.75 -2.85
N GLU A 104 23.63 4.34 -1.79
CA GLU A 104 22.99 5.43 -1.03
C GLU A 104 22.53 6.60 -1.92
N GLY A 105 23.33 6.94 -2.94
CA GLY A 105 22.95 7.96 -3.93
C GLY A 105 21.72 7.54 -4.73
N ALA A 106 21.67 6.29 -5.18
CA ALA A 106 20.50 5.73 -5.87
C ALA A 106 19.25 5.79 -4.98
N LEU A 107 19.34 5.31 -3.74
CA LEU A 107 18.23 5.32 -2.77
C LEU A 107 17.71 6.74 -2.49
N TRP A 108 18.62 7.70 -2.31
CA TRP A 108 18.25 9.11 -2.14
C TRP A 108 17.47 9.64 -3.34
N ARG A 109 17.93 9.34 -4.57
CA ARG A 109 17.29 9.79 -5.80
C ARG A 109 15.92 9.14 -6.01
N ILE A 110 15.80 7.83 -5.71
CA ILE A 110 14.52 7.10 -5.76
C ILE A 110 13.52 7.71 -4.80
N HIS A 111 13.90 7.95 -3.54
CA HIS A 111 13.01 8.59 -2.56
C HIS A 111 12.63 10.01 -3.01
N ARG A 112 13.57 10.80 -3.53
CA ARG A 112 13.31 12.17 -4.01
C ARG A 112 12.28 12.21 -5.13
N TYR A 113 12.33 11.25 -6.06
CA TYR A 113 11.38 11.15 -7.17
C TYR A 113 10.03 10.58 -6.74
N SER A 114 10.05 9.47 -6.00
CA SER A 114 8.83 8.76 -5.58
C SER A 114 8.06 9.43 -4.45
N ALA A 115 8.69 10.38 -3.75
CA ALA A 115 8.22 10.91 -2.47
C ALA A 115 7.87 9.81 -1.44
N GLY A 116 8.49 8.64 -1.55
CA GLY A 116 8.22 7.49 -0.68
C GLY A 116 7.00 6.65 -1.08
N VAL A 117 6.33 6.96 -2.20
CA VAL A 117 5.17 6.19 -2.66
C VAL A 117 5.64 4.84 -3.22
N PRO A 118 5.25 3.69 -2.61
CA PRO A 118 5.78 2.37 -2.99
C PRO A 118 5.59 2.03 -4.47
N ARG A 119 4.45 2.42 -5.08
CA ARG A 119 4.20 2.21 -6.50
C ARG A 119 5.27 2.87 -7.38
N LEU A 120 5.61 4.12 -7.08
CA LEU A 120 6.64 4.86 -7.84
C LEU A 120 8.04 4.33 -7.54
N VAL A 121 8.32 3.94 -6.29
CA VAL A 121 9.57 3.26 -5.93
C VAL A 121 9.77 2.02 -6.80
N ASN A 122 8.76 1.16 -6.89
CA ASN A 122 8.81 -0.05 -7.71
C ASN A 122 9.02 0.26 -9.19
N SER A 123 8.25 1.19 -9.76
CA SER A 123 8.40 1.53 -11.18
C SER A 123 9.81 1.99 -11.54
N VAL A 124 10.45 2.79 -10.68
CA VAL A 124 11.84 3.21 -10.88
C VAL A 124 12.80 2.03 -10.71
N CYS A 125 12.62 1.22 -9.68
CA CYS A 125 13.47 0.06 -9.42
C CYS A 125 13.40 -0.95 -10.57
N ASP A 126 12.22 -1.26 -11.10
CA ASP A 126 12.03 -2.20 -12.20
C ASP A 126 12.84 -1.78 -13.44
N LYS A 127 12.80 -0.48 -13.79
CA LYS A 127 13.59 0.09 -14.88
C LYS A 127 15.09 0.04 -14.59
N CYS A 128 15.50 0.35 -13.36
CA CYS A 128 16.91 0.25 -12.97
C CYS A 128 17.42 -1.19 -13.06
N LEU A 129 16.64 -2.15 -12.57
CA LEU A 129 17.00 -3.57 -12.56
C LEU A 129 17.10 -4.13 -13.98
N LEU A 130 16.17 -3.74 -14.86
CA LEU A 130 16.24 -4.09 -16.29
C LEU A 130 17.49 -3.49 -16.96
N ALA A 131 17.75 -2.19 -16.73
CA ALA A 131 18.93 -1.52 -17.28
C ALA A 131 20.24 -2.13 -16.76
N GLY A 132 20.30 -2.44 -15.46
CA GLY A 132 21.42 -3.12 -14.82
C GLY A 132 21.65 -4.51 -15.43
N TYR A 133 20.58 -5.28 -15.64
CA TYR A 133 20.65 -6.58 -16.30
C TYR A 133 21.21 -6.48 -17.73
N VAL A 134 20.68 -5.55 -18.55
CA VAL A 134 21.15 -5.33 -19.93
C VAL A 134 22.62 -4.91 -19.98
N GLN A 135 23.07 -4.10 -19.03
CA GLN A 135 24.45 -3.63 -18.93
C GLN A 135 25.39 -4.61 -18.19
N GLN A 136 24.88 -5.76 -17.73
CA GLN A 136 25.59 -6.71 -16.88
C GLN A 136 26.20 -6.05 -15.63
N ARG A 137 25.44 -5.15 -14.99
CA ARG A 137 25.81 -4.43 -13.77
C ARG A 137 24.89 -4.78 -12.63
N GLU A 138 25.47 -5.27 -11.54
CA GLU A 138 24.75 -5.54 -10.29
C GLU A 138 24.59 -4.29 -9.41
N ARG A 139 25.46 -3.29 -9.61
CA ARG A 139 25.45 -2.03 -8.85
C ARG A 139 24.54 -1.02 -9.52
N ILE A 140 23.46 -0.65 -8.83
CA ILE A 140 22.54 0.43 -9.25
C ILE A 140 22.96 1.74 -8.57
N ASP A 141 23.37 2.72 -9.37
CA ASP A 141 23.87 4.01 -8.91
C ASP A 141 22.94 5.20 -9.20
N TYR A 142 23.33 6.38 -8.74
CA TYR A 142 22.59 7.63 -8.93
C TYR A 142 22.31 7.96 -10.41
N ALA A 143 23.24 7.62 -11.30
CA ALA A 143 23.12 7.93 -12.72
C ALA A 143 22.11 7.01 -13.40
N MET A 144 22.16 5.71 -13.10
CA MET A 144 21.21 4.71 -13.60
C MET A 144 19.77 5.03 -13.19
N VAL A 145 19.55 5.41 -11.93
CA VAL A 145 18.23 5.88 -11.46
C VAL A 145 17.77 7.12 -12.23
N GLY A 146 18.69 8.03 -12.56
CA GLY A 146 18.38 9.22 -13.35
C GLY A 146 17.99 8.94 -14.80
N LEU A 147 18.50 7.87 -15.39
CA LEU A 147 18.08 7.40 -16.71
C LEU A 147 16.71 6.74 -16.62
N ALA A 148 16.52 5.84 -15.67
CA ALA A 148 15.23 5.17 -15.42
C ALA A 148 14.08 6.17 -15.19
N ILE A 149 14.31 7.23 -14.42
CA ILE A 149 13.32 8.29 -14.20
C ILE A 149 12.98 9.02 -15.50
N ARG A 150 13.97 9.37 -16.33
CA ARG A 150 13.73 10.07 -17.61
C ARG A 150 12.90 9.22 -18.57
N GLU A 151 13.19 7.92 -18.62
CA GLU A 151 12.40 6.96 -19.40
C GLU A 151 10.96 6.88 -18.90
N LEU A 152 10.74 6.85 -17.58
CA LEU A 152 9.39 6.83 -16.99
C LEU A 152 8.60 8.11 -17.25
N GLU A 153 9.27 9.25 -17.30
CA GLU A 153 8.66 10.54 -17.65
C GLU A 153 8.39 10.69 -19.15
N GLY A 154 8.78 9.73 -19.99
CA GLY A 154 8.64 9.80 -21.44
C GLY A 154 9.54 10.84 -22.11
N LYS A 155 10.58 11.33 -21.40
CA LYS A 155 11.56 12.29 -21.94
C LYS A 155 12.74 11.52 -22.53
N ILE A 156 12.57 11.04 -23.75
CA ILE A 156 13.69 10.62 -24.59
C ILE A 156 13.78 11.63 -25.72
N ASP A 157 14.78 12.51 -25.65
CA ASP A 157 15.25 13.23 -26.83
C ASP A 157 15.84 12.17 -27.76
N VAL A 158 15.11 11.88 -28.84
CA VAL A 158 15.62 11.17 -30.03
C VAL A 158 16.32 12.19 -30.92
#